data_AF-A0A915LQX0-F1
#
_entry.id   AF-A0A915LQX0-F1
#
_cell.length_a   1.000
_cell.length_b   1.000
_cell.length_c   1.000
_cell.angle_alpha   90.00
_cell.angle_beta   90.00
_cell.angle_gamma   90.00
#
_symmetry.space_group_name_H-M   'P 1'
#
loop_
_entity.id
_entity.type
_entity.pdbx_description
1 polymer ?
#
loop_
_entity_poly.entity_id
_entity_poly.type
_entity_poly.pdbx_seq_one_letter_code
_entity_poly.pdbx_strand_id
1 'polypeptide(L)'
;MKRRADQRNSMRKPRQPLDIKKMTRKPEAHGIMRTHEGRKMHPLLDMGYLVRGRFRIHDIVGSGGFGQIFKGSDKMTGHNFAVKICMAEDEG
;
A
#
# COMPACT_ATOMS: atom_id res chain seq x y z
N MET A 1 33.02 9.61 37.26
CA MET A 1 32.58 8.83 36.09
C MET A 1 31.05 8.75 36.09
N LYS A 2 30.34 9.57 35.29
CA LYS A 2 28.86 9.57 35.17
C LYS A 2 28.46 9.65 33.68
N ARG A 3 27.44 8.88 33.33
CA ARG A 3 27.09 8.40 31.97
C ARG A 3 26.50 9.50 31.07
N ARG A 4 26.98 9.58 29.83
CA ARG A 4 26.51 10.46 28.73
C ARG A 4 25.25 9.90 28.04
N ALA A 5 24.09 9.89 28.71
CA ALA A 5 22.88 9.29 28.14
C ALA A 5 21.74 10.27 27.76
N ASP A 6 21.83 11.56 28.08
CA ASP A 6 20.63 12.41 28.09
C ASP A 6 20.45 13.36 26.89
N GLN A 7 21.38 13.42 25.94
CA GLN A 7 21.39 14.51 24.94
C GLN A 7 20.83 14.15 23.54
N ARG A 8 20.22 12.98 23.35
CA ARG A 8 19.66 12.55 22.04
C ARG A 8 18.15 12.66 21.91
N ASN A 9 17.42 12.95 22.99
CA ASN A 9 15.95 12.94 22.98
C ASN A 9 15.31 14.32 22.74
N SER A 10 16.10 15.40 22.63
CA SER A 10 15.60 16.78 22.53
C SER A 10 15.34 17.28 21.11
N MET A 11 15.64 16.49 20.05
CA MET A 11 15.49 16.93 18.66
C MET A 11 14.37 16.25 17.86
N ARG A 12 13.55 15.39 18.48
CA ARG A 12 12.35 14.88 17.82
C ARG A 12 11.25 15.93 17.94
N LYS A 13 11.16 16.81 16.94
CA LYS A 13 10.00 17.69 16.77
C LYS A 13 8.73 16.84 16.89
N PRO A 14 7.71 17.27 17.66
CA PRO A 14 6.45 16.55 17.71
C PRO A 14 5.95 16.35 16.28
N ARG A 15 5.66 15.10 15.92
CA ARG A 15 5.12 14.78 14.61
C ARG A 15 3.81 15.57 14.48
N GLN A 16 3.82 16.55 13.60
CA GLN A 16 2.61 17.32 13.28
C GLN A 16 1.52 16.31 12.90
N PRO A 17 0.27 16.45 13.41
CA PRO A 17 -0.83 15.61 12.96
C PRO A 17 -0.89 15.70 11.44
N LEU A 18 -0.75 14.57 10.77
CA LEU A 18 -0.88 14.53 9.33
C LEU A 18 -2.33 14.91 9.02
N ASP A 19 -2.52 16.00 8.27
CA ASP A 19 -3.84 16.39 7.80
C ASP A 19 -4.35 15.31 6.85
N ILE A 20 -5.18 14.40 7.38
CA ILE A 20 -5.71 13.23 6.67
C ILE A 20 -6.39 13.66 5.37
N LYS A 21 -7.00 14.86 5.33
CA LYS A 21 -7.68 15.41 4.15
C LYS A 21 -6.72 15.80 3.02
N LYS A 22 -5.45 16.09 3.33
CA LYS A 22 -4.39 16.33 2.32
C LYS A 22 -3.76 15.05 1.80
N MET A 23 -3.99 13.92 2.48
CA MET A 23 -3.36 12.63 2.18
C MET A 23 -4.23 11.70 1.34
N THR A 24 -5.54 11.94 1.29
CA THR A 24 -6.46 11.19 0.43
C THR A 24 -6.33 11.70 -1.01
N ARG A 25 -5.40 11.12 -1.78
CA ARG A 25 -5.46 11.23 -3.24
C ARG A 25 -6.84 10.70 -3.66
N LYS A 26 -7.63 11.52 -4.36
CA LYS A 26 -8.89 11.04 -4.95
C LYS A 26 -8.54 9.81 -5.80
N PRO A 27 -9.19 8.66 -5.60
CA PRO A 27 -9.00 7.54 -6.51
C PRO A 27 -9.43 8.03 -7.88
N GLU A 28 -8.46 8.13 -8.81
CA GLU A 28 -8.80 8.29 -10.21
C GLU A 28 -9.56 7.04 -10.66
N ALA A 29 -10.38 7.19 -11.71
CA ALA A 29 -11.27 6.14 -12.20
C ALA A 29 -10.61 4.75 -12.20
N HIS A 30 -11.36 3.77 -11.67
CA HIS A 30 -11.08 2.34 -11.61
C HIS A 30 -9.71 1.92 -12.18
N GLY A 31 -8.70 1.86 -11.31
CA GLY A 31 -7.44 1.17 -11.61
C GLY A 31 -6.25 2.04 -12.00
N ILE A 32 -6.38 3.35 -12.25
CA ILE A 32 -5.21 4.19 -12.56
C ILE A 32 -4.68 4.85 -11.27
N MET A 33 -3.67 4.25 -10.65
CA MET A 33 -2.97 4.86 -9.51
C MET A 33 -1.73 5.63 -9.95
N ARG A 34 -1.42 6.75 -9.29
CA ARG A 34 -0.17 7.49 -9.52
C ARG A 34 0.82 7.25 -8.38
N THR A 35 2.07 6.97 -8.70
CA THR A 35 3.16 6.90 -7.71
C THR A 35 3.40 8.26 -7.06
N HIS A 36 4.23 8.32 -6.01
CA HIS A 36 4.59 9.60 -5.39
C HIS A 36 5.25 10.58 -6.39
N GLU A 37 5.92 10.05 -7.40
CA GLU A 37 6.55 10.76 -8.51
C GLU A 37 5.60 11.08 -9.67
N GLY A 38 4.30 10.80 -9.52
CA GLY A 38 3.29 11.12 -10.55
C GLY A 38 3.22 10.13 -11.72
N ARG A 39 4.00 9.05 -11.72
CA ARG A 39 3.95 8.02 -12.77
C ARG A 39 2.63 7.26 -12.67
N LYS A 40 1.92 7.10 -13.80
CA LYS A 40 0.74 6.21 -13.87
C LYS A 40 1.21 4.77 -13.67
N MET A 41 0.56 4.06 -12.76
CA MET A 41 0.79 2.66 -12.47
C MET A 41 -0.46 1.89 -12.83
N HIS A 42 -0.29 0.92 -13.73
CA HIS A 42 -1.36 0.00 -14.08
C HIS A 42 -1.50 -1.07 -12.98
N PRO A 43 -2.70 -1.60 -12.73
CA PRO A 43 -2.90 -2.73 -11.84
C PRO A 43 -2.07 -3.94 -12.31
N LEU A 44 -1.41 -4.61 -11.38
CA LEU A 44 -0.68 -5.87 -11.59
C LEU A 44 -1.64 -7.06 -11.71
N LEU A 45 -2.88 -6.90 -11.24
CA LEU A 45 -3.94 -7.89 -11.35
C LEU A 45 -5.20 -7.24 -11.90
N ASP A 46 -5.90 -7.98 -12.75
CA ASP A 46 -7.21 -7.59 -13.26
C ASP A 46 -8.28 -7.65 -12.16
N MET A 47 -9.28 -6.77 -12.27
CA MET A 47 -10.44 -6.82 -11.38
C MET A 47 -11.25 -8.09 -11.66
N GLY A 48 -11.61 -8.80 -10.60
CA GLY A 48 -12.24 -10.11 -10.70
C GLY A 48 -11.24 -11.27 -10.83
N TYR A 49 -9.93 -11.01 -10.95
CA TYR A 49 -8.91 -12.06 -10.98
C TYR A 49 -9.03 -12.97 -9.75
N LEU A 50 -8.83 -14.28 -9.97
CA LEU A 50 -9.04 -15.30 -8.96
C LEU A 50 -7.70 -15.91 -8.53
N VAL A 51 -7.13 -15.37 -7.46
CA VAL A 51 -5.86 -15.86 -6.91
C VAL A 51 -6.07 -17.26 -6.34
N ARG A 52 -5.31 -18.22 -6.88
CA ARG A 52 -5.37 -19.64 -6.51
C ARG A 52 -6.79 -20.23 -6.52
N GLY A 53 -7.66 -19.75 -7.41
CA GLY A 53 -9.02 -20.27 -7.53
C GLY A 53 -9.99 -19.90 -6.39
N ARG A 54 -9.56 -19.10 -5.40
CA ARG A 54 -10.33 -18.85 -4.17
C ARG A 54 -10.55 -17.38 -3.84
N PHE A 55 -9.50 -16.56 -3.99
CA PHE A 55 -9.55 -15.16 -3.56
C PHE A 55 -9.82 -14.26 -4.76
N ARG A 56 -10.99 -13.64 -4.80
CA ARG A 56 -11.40 -12.74 -5.88
C ARG A 56 -10.91 -11.33 -5.60
N ILE A 57 -10.22 -10.72 -6.55
CA ILE A 57 -9.77 -9.32 -6.49
C ILE A 57 -10.93 -8.38 -6.85
N HIS A 58 -11.07 -7.27 -6.13
CA HIS A 58 -12.16 -6.29 -6.32
C HIS A 58 -11.68 -4.90 -6.68
N ASP A 59 -10.67 -4.38 -5.96
CA ASP A 59 -10.17 -3.02 -6.15
C ASP A 59 -8.73 -2.90 -5.69
N ILE A 60 -8.02 -1.89 -6.17
CA ILE A 60 -6.68 -1.53 -5.69
C ILE A 60 -6.81 -0.55 -4.51
N VAL A 61 -6.15 -0.88 -3.40
CA VAL A 61 -6.20 -0.08 -2.15
C VAL A 61 -4.93 0.74 -1.98
N GLY A 62 -3.80 0.29 -2.56
CA GLY A 62 -2.53 0.99 -2.45
C GLY A 62 -1.50 0.53 -3.47
N SER A 63 -0.55 1.40 -3.77
CA SER A 63 0.58 1.14 -4.67
C SER A 63 1.84 1.83 -4.18
N GLY A 64 3.00 1.22 -4.36
CA GLY A 64 4.30 1.82 -4.09
C GLY A 64 5.44 1.07 -4.79
N GLY A 65 6.69 1.48 -4.52
CA GLY A 65 7.87 0.85 -5.13
C GLY A 65 8.02 -0.64 -4.81
N PHE A 66 7.39 -1.13 -3.74
CA PHE A 66 7.42 -2.53 -3.32
C PHE A 66 6.22 -3.34 -3.83
N GLY A 67 5.41 -2.79 -4.75
CA GLY A 67 4.25 -3.46 -5.34
C GLY A 67 2.91 -2.83 -4.99
N GLN A 68 1.86 -3.64 -5.05
CA GLN A 68 0.45 -3.19 -4.95
C GLN A 68 -0.34 -3.98 -3.92
N ILE A 69 -1.31 -3.30 -3.31
CA ILE A 69 -2.26 -3.86 -2.36
C ILE A 69 -3.65 -3.81 -2.98
N PHE A 70 -4.32 -4.95 -2.99
CA PHE A 70 -5.68 -5.10 -3.50
C PHE A 70 -6.64 -5.49 -2.40
N LYS A 71 -7.87 -4.99 -2.47
CA LYS A 71 -9.02 -5.55 -1.74
C LYS A 71 -9.48 -6.79 -2.48
N GLY A 72 -9.70 -7.87 -1.73
CA GLY A 72 -10.29 -9.10 -2.25
C GLY A 72 -11.28 -9.73 -1.28
N SER A 73 -11.99 -10.75 -1.75
CA SER A 73 -12.83 -11.60 -0.90
C SER A 73 -12.50 -13.08 -1.10
N ASP A 74 -12.53 -13.84 -0.02
CA ASP A 74 -12.47 -15.29 -0.06
C ASP A 74 -13.84 -15.86 -0.44
N LYS A 75 -13.92 -16.59 -1.56
CA LYS A 75 -15.18 -17.22 -2.02
C LYS A 75 -15.69 -18.33 -1.11
N MET A 76 -14.84 -18.93 -0.28
CA MET A 76 -15.26 -20.01 0.63
C MET A 76 -15.89 -19.47 1.91
N THR A 77 -15.31 -18.42 2.49
CA THR A 77 -15.74 -17.89 3.80
C THR A 77 -16.54 -16.60 3.69
N GLY A 78 -16.51 -15.93 2.54
CA GLY A 78 -17.11 -14.60 2.35
C GLY A 78 -16.33 -13.45 3.00
N HIS A 79 -15.22 -13.73 3.70
CA HIS A 79 -14.43 -12.71 4.37
C HIS A 79 -13.66 -11.83 3.37
N ASN A 80 -13.48 -10.56 3.75
CA ASN A 80 -12.68 -9.59 3.00
C ASN A 80 -11.22 -9.60 3.46
N PHE A 81 -10.29 -9.42 2.51
CA PHE A 81 -8.85 -9.43 2.76
C PHE A 81 -8.12 -8.36 1.96
N ALA A 82 -6.90 -8.05 2.39
CA ALA A 82 -5.92 -7.33 1.62
C ALA A 82 -4.90 -8.30 1.01
N VAL A 83 -4.67 -8.21 -0.31
CA VAL A 83 -3.69 -9.02 -1.05
C VAL A 83 -2.53 -8.12 -1.46
N LYS A 84 -1.32 -8.42 -0.99
CA LYS A 84 -0.10 -7.73 -1.42
C LYS A 84 0.58 -8.51 -2.53
N ILE A 85 0.76 -7.87 -3.69
CA ILE A 85 1.52 -8.38 -4.82
C ILE A 85 2.84 -7.62 -4.85
N CYS A 86 3.95 -8.33 -4.63
CA CYS A 86 5.30 -7.80 -4.77
C CYS A 86 5.75 -7.96 -6.23
N MET A 87 6.52 -7.00 -6.73
CA MET A 87 7.25 -7.19 -7.99
C MET A 87 8.40 -8.18 -7.70
N ALA A 88 8.59 -9.17 -8.56
CA ALA A 88 9.77 -10.03 -8.46
C ALA A 88 11.01 -9.18 -8.79
N GLU A 89 12.08 -9.37 -8.04
CA GLU A 89 13.40 -8.92 -8.49
C GLU A 89 13.83 -9.90 -9.59
N ASP A 90 14.24 -9.39 -10.75
CA ASP A 90 14.88 -10.24 -11.76
C ASP A 90 16.14 -10.84 -11.11
N GLU A 91 16.16 -12.16 -10.89
CA GLU A 91 17.39 -12.88 -10.61
C GLU A 91 18.22 -12.87 -11.90
N GLY A 92 19.09 -11.85 -12.01
CA GLY A 92 20.08 -11.73 -13.09
C GLY A 92 21.18 -12.78 -13.04
#